data_AF-A0A7J2LIM5-F1
#
_entry.id   AF-A0A7J2LIM5-F1
#
_cell.length_a   1.000
_cell.length_b   1.000
_cell.length_c   1.000
_cell.angle_alpha   90.00
_cell.angle_beta   90.00
_cell.angle_gamma   90.00
#
_symmetry.space_group_name_H-M   'P 1'
#
loop_
_entity.id
_entity.type
_entity.pdbx_description
1 polymer ?
#
loop_
_entity_poly.entity_id
_entity_poly.type
_entity_poly.pdbx_seq_one_letter_code
_entity_poly.pdbx_strand_id
1 'polypeptide(L)' 'MPKPQLILRDAPGETHLLLGNEAIARGIIEAGVGVMATYPGTPSSEIADTLSAVAKDAGLYMEYSTNEIVATE' A
#
# COMPACT_ATOMS: atom_id res chain seq x y z
N MET A 1 16.43 -0.10 5.16
CA MET A 1 15.81 0.57 4.00
C MET A 1 14.58 -0.23 3.63
N PRO A 2 13.40 0.40 3.50
CA PRO A 2 12.19 -0.31 3.09
C PRO A 2 12.44 -0.99 1.74
N LYS A 3 11.90 -2.20 1.56
CA LYS A 3 12.00 -2.99 0.33
C LYS A 3 10.59 -3.20 -0.20
N PRO A 4 10.00 -2.21 -0.91
CA PRO A 4 8.58 -2.23 -1.26
C PRO A 4 8.20 -3.49 -2.04
N GLN A 5 9.09 -4.00 -2.89
CA GLN A 5 8.88 -5.22 -3.68
C GLN A 5 8.64 -6.47 -2.82
N LEU A 6 9.06 -6.46 -1.55
CA LEU A 6 8.79 -7.56 -0.63
C LEU A 6 7.29 -7.77 -0.40
N ILE A 7 6.47 -6.71 -0.49
CA ILE A 7 5.02 -6.85 -0.30
C ILE A 7 4.36 -7.59 -1.48
N LEU A 8 4.99 -7.65 -2.66
CA LEU A 8 4.50 -8.44 -3.79
C LEU A 8 4.99 -9.89 -3.79
N ARG A 9 5.82 -10.29 -2.82
CA ARG A 9 6.42 -11.63 -2.78
C ARG A 9 5.34 -12.67 -2.55
N ASP A 10 5.08 -13.49 -3.56
CA ASP A 10 4.26 -14.70 -3.45
C ASP A 10 5.16 -15.94 -3.31
N ALA A 11 5.39 -16.34 -2.06
CA ALA A 11 6.20 -17.51 -1.71
C ALA A 11 5.63 -18.18 -0.45
N PRO A 12 4.65 -19.08 -0.61
CA PRO A 12 4.03 -19.78 0.51
C PRO A 12 5.07 -20.47 1.40
N GLY A 13 5.02 -20.23 2.71
CA GLY A 13 5.95 -20.79 3.70
C GLY A 13 7.17 -19.91 4.02
N GLU A 14 7.41 -18.81 3.29
CA GLU A 14 8.38 -17.80 3.70
C GLU A 14 7.81 -16.90 4.81
N THR A 15 8.66 -16.55 5.78
CA THR A 15 8.34 -15.60 6.84
C THR A 15 9.22 -14.37 6.71
N HIS A 16 8.59 -13.20 6.65
CA HIS A 16 9.27 -11.91 6.58
C HIS A 16 8.81 -11.00 7.72
N LEU A 17 9.74 -10.20 8.25
CA LEU A 17 9.40 -9.15 9.20
C LEU A 17 9.04 -7.89 8.43
N LEU A 18 7.81 -7.41 8.61
CA LEU A 18 7.28 -6.20 7.99
C LEU A 18 7.04 -5.13 9.06
N LEU A 19 7.17 -3.86 8.68
CA LEU A 19 6.55 -2.78 9.44
C LEU A 19 5.03 -2.91 9.41
N GLY A 20 4.33 -2.37 10.41
CA GLY A 20 2.86 -2.40 10.45
C GLY A 20 2.23 -1.80 9.19
N ASN A 21 2.77 -0.67 8.71
CA ASN A 21 2.32 -0.02 7.49
C ASN A 21 2.57 -0.87 6.22
N GLU A 22 3.70 -1.57 6.14
CA GLU A 22 3.98 -2.51 5.04
C GLU A 22 3.03 -3.73 5.08
N ALA A 23 2.69 -4.21 6.27
CA ALA A 23 1.74 -5.30 6.45
C ALA A 23 0.31 -4.88 6.02
N ILE A 24 -0.10 -3.63 6.27
CA ILE A 24 -1.37 -3.10 5.77
C ILE A 24 -1.36 -2.98 4.25
N ALA A 25 -0.28 -2.44 3.67
CA ALA A 25 -0.11 -2.36 2.21
C ALA A 25 -0.20 -3.74 1.55
N ARG A 26 0.45 -4.75 2.15
CA ARG A 26 0.33 -6.16 1.73
C ARG A 26 -1.12 -6.64 1.77
N GLY A 27 -1.84 -6.40 2.86
CA GLY A 27 -3.24 -6.80 3.00
C GLY A 27 -4.16 -6.19 1.94
N ILE A 28 -3.92 -4.93 1.57
CA ILE A 28 -4.66 -4.25 0.48
C ILE A 28 -4.48 -4.98 -0.85
N ILE A 29 -3.25 -5.39 -1.17
CA ILE A 29 -2.93 -6.12 -2.41
C ILE A 29 -3.54 -7.53 -2.39
N GLU A 30 -3.39 -8.25 -1.27
CA GLU A 30 -3.97 -9.60 -1.13
C GLU A 30 -5.50 -9.60 -1.17
N ALA A 31 -6.14 -8.51 -0.71
CA ALA A 31 -7.58 -8.33 -0.81
C ALA A 31 -8.08 -8.05 -2.24
N GLY A 32 -7.17 -7.86 -3.21
CA GLY A 32 -7.52 -7.58 -4.60
C GLY A 32 -8.11 -6.18 -4.81
N VAL A 33 -7.72 -5.21 -3.97
CA VAL A 33 -8.17 -3.81 -4.11
C VAL A 33 -7.68 -3.24 -5.44
N GLY A 34 -8.60 -2.69 -6.23
CA GLY A 34 -8.27 -2.07 -7.52
C GLY A 34 -7.98 -0.57 -7.46
N VAL A 35 -8.48 0.13 -6.43
CA VAL A 35 -8.32 1.58 -6.25
C VAL A 35 -8.02 1.89 -4.78
N MET A 36 -7.00 2.73 -4.54
CA MET A 36 -6.68 3.29 -3.23
C MET A 36 -6.54 4.82 -3.35
N ALA A 37 -7.40 5.55 -2.65
CA ALA A 37 -7.33 7.00 -2.53
C ALA A 37 -6.98 7.37 -1.10
N THR A 38 -6.18 8.43 -0.92
CA THR A 38 -5.82 8.90 0.41
C THR A 38 -5.46 10.38 0.43
N TYR A 39 -5.49 10.99 1.61
CA TYR A 39 -4.94 12.32 1.84
C TYR A 39 -3.64 12.19 2.64
N PRO A 40 -2.55 12.92 2.30
CA PRO A 40 -1.29 12.80 3.01
C PRO A 40 -1.42 13.18 4.50
N GLY A 41 -0.97 12.28 5.38
CA GLY A 41 -0.95 12.50 6.82
C GLY A 41 -0.34 11.34 7.61
N THR A 42 0.55 11.65 8.56
CA THR A 42 1.05 10.65 9.52
C THR A 42 -0.06 10.27 10.51
N PRO A 43 -0.17 9.00 10.93
CA PRO A 43 0.82 7.92 10.81
C PRO A 43 0.68 7.02 9.55
N SER A 44 -0.26 7.31 8.64
CA SER A 44 -0.62 6.40 7.53
C SER A 44 0.08 6.65 6.20
N SER A 45 0.77 7.78 6.01
CA SER A 45 1.43 8.11 4.73
C SER A 45 2.35 7.00 4.20
N GLU A 46 3.04 6.27 5.08
CA GLU A 46 3.97 5.21 4.66
C GLU A 46 3.25 4.03 3.98
N ILE A 47 1.97 3.80 4.26
CA ILE A 47 1.16 2.80 3.54
C ILE A 47 1.04 3.21 2.07
N ALA A 48 0.69 4.48 1.84
CA ALA A 48 0.53 5.07 0.52
C ALA A 48 1.86 5.12 -0.24
N ASP A 49 2.96 5.48 0.43
CA ASP A 49 4.29 5.47 -0.17
C ASP A 49 4.73 4.06 -0.59
N THR A 50 4.45 3.05 0.26
CA THR A 50 4.73 1.64 -0.04
C THR A 50 3.91 1.15 -1.24
N LEU A 51 2.61 1.46 -1.27
CA LEU A 51 1.73 1.10 -2.38
C LEU A 51 2.12 1.82 -3.67
N SER A 52 2.42 3.12 -3.62
CA SER A 52 2.86 3.91 -4.78
C SER A 52 4.07 3.28 -5.48
N ALA A 53 5.02 2.74 -4.70
CA ALA A 53 6.19 2.07 -5.24
C ALA A 53 5.91 0.74 -5.97
N VAL A 54 4.75 0.12 -5.75
CA VAL A 54 4.38 -1.19 -6.33
C VAL A 54 3.06 -1.21 -7.09
N ALA A 55 2.32 -0.10 -7.10
CA ALA A 55 0.93 -0.03 -7.56
C ALA A 55 0.77 -0.55 -8.99
N LYS A 56 1.68 -0.16 -9.89
CA LYS A 56 1.68 -0.61 -11.29
C LYS A 56 1.81 -2.13 -11.40
N ASP A 57 2.73 -2.74 -10.66
CA ASP A 57 3.00 -4.17 -10.70
C ASP A 57 1.86 -4.97 -10.02
N ALA A 58 1.20 -4.36 -9.03
CA ALA A 58 0.04 -4.92 -8.34
C ALA A 58 -1.28 -4.75 -9.11
N GLY A 59 -1.30 -3.99 -10.22
CA GLY A 59 -2.54 -3.63 -10.93
C GLY A 59 -3.48 -2.73 -10.11
N LEU A 60 -2.94 -1.98 -9.15
CA LEU A 60 -3.64 -1.05 -8.28
C LEU A 60 -3.54 0.37 -8.86
N TYR A 61 -4.67 1.08 -8.94
CA TYR A 61 -4.67 2.53 -9.09
C TYR A 61 -4.54 3.19 -7.72
N MET A 62 -3.59 4.11 -7.58
CA MET A 62 -3.35 4.82 -6.32
C MET A 62 -3.25 6.32 -6.57
N GLU A 63 -3.89 7.11 -5.72
CA GLU A 63 -3.84 8.57 -5.80
C GLU A 63 -3.82 9.26 -4.45
N TYR A 64 -3.24 10.47 -4.45
CA TYR A 64 -3.38 11.43 -3.37
C TYR A 64 -4.47 12.45 -3.72
N SER A 65 -5.37 12.68 -2.78
CA SER A 65 -6.44 13.68 -2.84
C SER A 65 -6.04 14.99 -2.15
N THR A 66 -6.86 16.02 -2.32
CA THR A 66 -6.60 17.37 -1.78
C THR A 66 -7.01 17.56 -0.33
N ASN A 67 -7.90 16.72 0.20
CA ASN A 67 -8.30 16.65 1.61
C ASN A 67 -8.95 15.27 1.89
N GLU A 68 -9.21 14.97 3.15
CA GLU A 68 -9.76 13.69 3.61
C GLU A 68 -11.19 13.43 3.11
N ILE A 69 -11.99 14.48 2.92
CA ILE A 69 -13.36 14.36 2.42
C ILE A 69 -13.32 13.90 0.96
N VAL A 70 -12.51 14.58 0.14
CA VAL A 70 -12.31 14.25 -1.28
C VAL A 70 -11.68 12.85 -1.45
N ALA A 71 -10.83 12.42 -0.54
CA ALA A 71 -10.26 11.07 -0.57
C ALA A 71 -11.31 9.95 -0.37
N THR A 72 -12.50 10.29 0.12
CA THR A 72 -13.55 9.33 0.49
C THR A 72 -14.67 9.22 -0.55
N GLU A 73 -14.94 10.27 -1.33
CA GLU A 73 -16.11 10.38 -2.22
C GLU A 73 -15.80 10.16 -3.71
#